data_AF-G3YG68-F1
#
_entry.id   AF-G3YG68-F1
#
_cell.length_a   1.000
_cell.length_b   1.000
_cell.length_c   1.000
_cell.angle_alpha   90.00
_cell.angle_beta   90.00
_cell.angle_gamma   90.00
#
_symmetry.space_group_name_H-M   'P 1'
#
loop_
_entity.id
_entity.type
_entity.pdbx_description
1 polymer ?
#
loop_
_entity_poly.entity_id
_entity_poly.type
_entity_poly.pdbx_seq_one_letter_code
_entity_poly.pdbx_strand_id
1 'polypeptide(L)'
;RMDATLLNRDPPTIYRQEPSIEIDRAWAALYDTRPIALTRSQVLAMGKDPAEAVRIPPSWGRGNDSYFGRIDAFHQMHCLDALRREAYFGHYYGAKYPGGLNTTSEMHRLHLSHCVWLLAQNIMCSANTDVYTHIWTDTLDHAWPDFNIQHQCKSYDTILDWQRRNALDEDD
;
A
#
# COMPACT_ATOMS: atom_id res chain seq x y z
N ARG A 1 12.76 10.79 -6.47
CA ARG A 1 12.71 10.59 -7.94
C ARG A 1 12.15 9.21 -8.20
N MET A 2 11.11 9.09 -9.00
CA MET A 2 10.57 7.78 -9.39
C MET A 2 11.45 7.15 -10.48
N ASP A 3 11.48 5.82 -10.51
CA ASP A 3 12.17 5.04 -11.54
C ASP A 3 11.20 3.97 -12.09
N ALA A 4 10.26 4.44 -12.91
CA ALA A 4 9.12 3.67 -13.40
C ALA A 4 9.32 3.21 -14.87
N THR A 5 10.58 3.03 -15.31
CA THR A 5 10.86 2.60 -16.69
C THR A 5 10.22 1.24 -16.97
N LEU A 6 9.64 1.06 -18.16
CA LEU A 6 9.03 -0.23 -18.53
C LEU A 6 10.08 -1.35 -18.46
N LEU A 7 11.23 -1.15 -19.10
CA LEU A 7 12.29 -2.15 -19.13
C LEU A 7 13.00 -2.18 -17.77
N ASN A 8 13.30 -3.39 -17.31
CA ASN A 8 14.12 -3.62 -16.13
C ASN A 8 15.53 -3.08 -16.38
N ARG A 9 16.14 -2.51 -15.34
CA ARG A 9 17.61 -2.38 -15.29
C ARG A 9 18.23 -3.77 -15.07
N ASP A 10 19.50 -3.91 -15.41
CA ASP A 10 20.28 -5.10 -15.09
C ASP A 10 21.31 -4.77 -13.99
N PRO A 11 21.17 -5.33 -12.76
CA PRO A 11 20.08 -6.20 -12.30
C PRO A 11 18.77 -5.45 -11.99
N PRO A 12 17.60 -6.13 -12.02
CA PRO A 12 16.32 -5.51 -11.68
C PRO A 12 16.25 -5.16 -10.19
N THR A 13 15.48 -4.12 -9.86
CA THR A 13 15.20 -3.79 -8.46
C THR A 13 14.51 -4.97 -7.78
N ILE A 14 14.73 -5.13 -6.47
CA ILE A 14 14.14 -6.22 -5.68
C ILE A 14 12.61 -6.29 -5.84
N TYR A 15 11.95 -5.14 -5.98
CA TYR A 15 10.50 -5.03 -6.14
C TYR A 15 9.96 -5.53 -7.50
N ARG A 16 10.85 -5.82 -8.46
CA ARG A 16 10.53 -6.27 -9.82
C ARG A 16 11.01 -7.68 -10.14
N GLN A 17 11.43 -8.43 -9.10
CA GLN A 17 11.89 -9.81 -9.22
C GLN A 17 10.77 -10.82 -8.95
N GLU A 18 11.02 -12.08 -9.32
CA GLU A 18 10.11 -13.21 -9.07
C GLU A 18 9.92 -13.47 -7.56
N PRO A 19 8.78 -14.05 -7.14
CA PRO A 19 8.47 -14.31 -5.74
C PRO A 19 9.56 -15.08 -4.99
N SER A 20 9.99 -14.52 -3.86
CA SER A 20 10.86 -15.18 -2.88
C SER A 20 10.60 -14.62 -1.48
N ILE A 21 11.18 -15.24 -0.45
CA ILE A 21 11.08 -14.75 0.93
C ILE A 21 11.75 -13.37 1.09
N GLU A 22 12.83 -13.10 0.35
CA GLU A 22 13.51 -11.82 0.32
C GLU A 22 12.62 -10.74 -0.30
N ILE A 23 11.92 -11.06 -1.40
CA ILE A 23 10.98 -10.13 -2.05
C ILE A 23 9.82 -9.81 -1.13
N ASP A 24 9.25 -10.83 -0.47
CA ASP A 24 8.17 -10.66 0.48
C ASP A 24 8.56 -9.77 1.66
N ARG A 25 9.78 -9.93 2.21
CA ARG A 25 10.29 -9.06 3.27
C ARG A 25 10.49 -7.62 2.76
N ALA A 26 11.00 -7.45 1.54
CA ALA A 26 11.20 -6.13 0.97
C ALA A 26 9.88 -5.38 0.79
N TRP A 27 8.83 -6.05 0.30
CA TRP A 27 7.49 -5.48 0.17
C TRP A 27 6.84 -5.21 1.53
N ALA A 28 6.92 -6.14 2.48
CA ALA A 28 6.40 -5.96 3.83
C ALA A 28 7.08 -4.79 4.56
N ALA A 29 8.33 -4.48 4.23
CA ALA A 29 9.04 -3.33 4.79
C ALA A 29 8.56 -1.98 4.26
N LEU A 30 7.76 -1.93 3.18
CA LEU A 30 7.24 -0.67 2.62
C LEU A 30 6.06 -0.10 3.42
N TYR A 31 5.39 -0.89 4.26
CA TYR A 31 4.21 -0.44 4.96
C TYR A 31 4.17 -0.95 6.40
N ASP A 32 3.49 -0.20 7.26
CA ASP A 32 3.18 -0.61 8.61
C ASP A 32 1.72 -0.25 8.87
N THR A 33 0.85 -1.27 8.84
CA THR A 33 -0.58 -1.06 8.98
C THR A 33 -1.00 -0.88 10.44
N ARG A 34 -0.16 -1.16 11.43
CA ARG A 34 -0.51 -1.07 12.87
C ARG A 34 -1.19 0.27 13.21
N PRO A 35 -2.14 0.29 14.13
CA PRO A 35 -2.91 1.49 14.38
C PRO A 35 -2.07 2.50 15.16
N ILE A 36 -2.44 3.76 15.05
CA ILE A 36 -1.93 4.86 15.86
C ILE A 36 -3.01 5.31 16.85
N ALA A 37 -2.58 5.92 17.96
CA ALA A 37 -3.49 6.56 18.88
C ALA A 37 -3.86 7.96 18.39
N LEU A 38 -5.16 8.23 18.31
CA LEU A 38 -5.73 9.54 18.03
C LEU A 38 -6.42 10.09 19.27
N THR A 39 -6.26 11.38 19.54
CA THR A 39 -7.05 12.08 20.55
C THR A 39 -8.46 12.36 20.02
N ARG A 40 -9.41 12.60 20.92
CA ARG A 40 -10.75 13.08 20.56
C ARG A 40 -10.73 14.33 19.66
N SER A 41 -9.83 15.28 19.94
CA SER A 41 -9.70 16.50 19.13
C SER A 41 -9.19 16.20 17.71
N GLN A 42 -8.31 15.22 17.53
CA GLN A 42 -7.86 14.78 16.21
C GLN A 42 -9.00 14.11 15.44
N VAL A 43 -9.78 13.22 16.08
CA VAL A 43 -10.97 12.59 15.45
C VAL A 43 -11.96 13.64 14.97
N LEU A 44 -12.25 14.65 15.80
CA LEU A 44 -13.11 15.78 15.41
C LEU A 44 -12.52 16.62 14.28
N ALA A 45 -11.21 16.90 14.30
CA ALA A 45 -10.53 17.67 13.25
C ALA A 45 -10.55 16.94 11.89
N MET A 46 -10.67 15.61 11.89
CA MET A 46 -10.88 14.80 10.69
C MET A 46 -12.35 14.79 10.21
N GLY A 47 -13.25 15.51 10.90
CA GLY A 47 -14.68 15.51 10.60
C GLY A 47 -15.39 14.21 10.95
N LYS A 48 -14.85 13.42 11.89
CA LYS A 48 -15.44 12.16 12.36
C LYS A 48 -16.07 12.34 13.74
N ASP A 49 -17.09 11.54 14.03
CA ASP A 49 -17.74 11.51 15.35
C ASP A 49 -16.97 10.59 16.31
N PRO A 50 -16.43 11.10 17.44
CA PRO A 50 -15.80 10.27 18.46
C PRO A 50 -16.75 9.29 19.17
N ALA A 51 -18.07 9.40 18.98
CA ALA A 51 -19.03 8.40 19.45
C ALA A 51 -19.07 7.14 18.57
N GLU A 52 -18.74 7.27 17.28
CA GLU A 52 -18.71 6.16 16.32
C GLU A 52 -17.30 5.54 16.19
N ALA A 53 -16.26 6.31 16.49
CA ALA A 53 -14.88 5.84 16.44
C ALA A 53 -14.57 4.83 17.55
N VAL A 54 -13.85 3.77 17.20
CA VAL A 54 -13.43 2.74 18.17
C VAL A 54 -12.39 3.31 19.13
N ARG A 55 -12.68 3.23 20.43
CA ARG A 55 -11.76 3.62 21.50
C ARG A 55 -10.67 2.57 21.69
N ILE A 56 -9.48 3.03 22.02
CA ILE A 56 -8.38 2.18 22.47
C ILE A 56 -8.70 1.68 23.88
N PRO A 57 -8.52 0.38 24.18
CA PRO A 57 -8.70 -0.15 25.52
C PRO A 57 -7.83 0.58 26.55
N PRO A 58 -8.35 0.86 27.77
CA PRO A 58 -7.55 1.47 28.82
C PRO A 58 -6.28 0.69 29.18
N SER A 59 -6.27 -0.64 28.98
CA SER A 59 -5.12 -1.52 29.22
C SER A 59 -3.89 -1.14 28.40
N TRP A 60 -4.06 -0.47 27.26
CA TRP A 60 -2.96 -0.06 26.38
C TRP A 60 -2.29 1.26 26.80
N GLY A 61 -2.70 1.84 27.94
CA GLY A 61 -1.99 2.97 28.55
C GLY A 61 -2.07 4.29 27.77
N ARG A 62 -3.02 4.42 26.82
CA ARG A 62 -3.19 5.62 25.99
C ARG A 62 -4.22 6.62 26.54
N GLY A 63 -4.77 6.37 27.72
CA GLY A 63 -5.83 7.18 28.33
C GLY A 63 -7.23 6.81 27.82
N ASN A 64 -8.26 7.26 28.55
CA ASN A 64 -9.65 6.83 28.33
C ASN A 64 -10.33 7.47 27.10
N ASP A 65 -9.69 8.45 26.47
CA ASP A 65 -10.24 9.25 25.36
C ASP A 65 -9.35 9.22 24.11
N SER A 66 -8.83 8.02 23.85
CA SER A 66 -7.96 7.71 22.72
C SER A 66 -8.63 6.72 21.78
N TYR A 67 -8.34 6.87 20.49
CA TYR A 67 -9.05 6.19 19.40
C TYR A 67 -8.05 5.56 18.44
N PHE A 68 -8.44 4.44 17.82
CA PHE A 68 -7.62 3.83 16.79
C PHE A 68 -7.71 4.65 15.48
N GLY A 69 -6.55 4.89 14.87
CA GLY A 69 -6.43 5.42 13.51
C GLY A 69 -5.42 4.61 12.71
N ARG A 70 -5.44 4.74 11.38
CA ARG A 70 -4.40 4.18 10.48
C ARG A 70 -4.06 5.21 9.42
N ILE A 71 -2.81 5.23 8.98
CA ILE A 71 -2.38 6.10 7.87
C ILE A 71 -2.72 5.40 6.55
N ASP A 72 -3.54 6.07 5.74
CA ASP A 72 -4.10 5.50 4.51
C ASP A 72 -3.03 5.10 3.49
N ALA A 73 -1.90 5.82 3.40
CA ALA A 73 -0.81 5.49 2.48
C ALA A 73 -0.23 4.08 2.71
N PHE A 74 -0.24 3.58 3.94
CA PHE A 74 0.21 2.21 4.25
C PHE A 74 -0.86 1.17 3.94
N HIS A 75 -2.14 1.53 4.06
CA HIS A 75 -3.23 0.68 3.60
C HIS A 75 -3.22 0.54 2.07
N GLN A 76 -2.99 1.63 1.33
CA GLN A 76 -2.79 1.60 -0.12
C GLN A 76 -1.61 0.70 -0.51
N MET A 77 -0.47 0.83 0.17
CA MET A 77 0.71 -0.02 -0.11
C MET A 77 0.46 -1.49 0.21
N HIS A 78 -0.26 -1.78 1.31
CA HIS A 78 -0.72 -3.13 1.64
C HIS A 78 -1.64 -3.71 0.53
N CYS A 79 -2.60 -2.92 0.04
CA CYS A 79 -3.47 -3.31 -1.07
C CYS A 79 -2.66 -3.60 -2.35
N LEU A 80 -1.61 -2.81 -2.63
CA LEU A 80 -0.74 -3.04 -3.77
C LEU A 80 0.08 -4.33 -3.64
N ASP A 81 0.63 -4.65 -2.45
CA ASP A 81 1.31 -5.94 -2.22
C ASP A 81 0.33 -7.12 -2.36
N ALA A 82 -0.92 -6.98 -1.90
CA ALA A 82 -1.94 -7.99 -2.11
C ALA A 82 -2.23 -8.23 -3.60
N LEU A 83 -2.32 -7.17 -4.42
CA LEU A 83 -2.48 -7.29 -5.87
C LEU A 83 -1.26 -7.93 -6.54
N ARG A 84 -0.06 -7.57 -6.11
CA ARG A 84 1.18 -8.23 -6.58
C ARG A 84 1.13 -9.73 -6.29
N ARG A 85 0.76 -10.14 -5.08
CA ARG A 85 0.63 -11.56 -4.71
C ARG A 85 -0.42 -12.26 -5.56
N GLU A 86 -1.51 -11.59 -5.91
CA GLU A 86 -2.50 -12.15 -6.86
C GLU A 86 -1.98 -12.33 -8.28
N ALA A 87 -1.10 -11.44 -8.77
CA ALA A 87 -0.44 -11.65 -10.06
C ALA A 87 0.42 -12.92 -10.07
N TYR A 88 0.86 -13.39 -8.89
CA TYR A 88 1.59 -14.63 -8.68
C TYR A 88 0.74 -15.68 -7.93
N PHE A 89 -0.56 -15.78 -8.25
CA PHE A 89 -1.53 -16.62 -7.54
C PHE A 89 -1.05 -18.05 -7.27
N GLY A 90 -0.45 -18.71 -8.27
CA GLY A 90 0.03 -20.08 -8.13
C GLY A 90 1.07 -20.26 -7.03
N HIS A 91 1.95 -19.27 -6.84
CA HIS A 91 2.98 -19.27 -5.79
C HIS A 91 2.38 -19.02 -4.41
N TYR A 92 1.55 -17.98 -4.26
CA TYR A 92 1.06 -17.55 -2.95
C TYR A 92 -0.17 -18.30 -2.46
N TYR A 93 -1.02 -18.74 -3.37
CA TYR A 93 -2.35 -19.25 -3.05
C TYR A 93 -2.68 -20.60 -3.69
N GLY A 94 -1.84 -21.12 -4.60
CA GLY A 94 -2.07 -22.39 -5.28
C GLY A 94 -2.29 -23.58 -4.33
N ALA A 95 -1.54 -23.63 -3.23
CA ALA A 95 -1.72 -24.67 -2.20
C ALA A 95 -3.06 -24.54 -1.45
N LYS A 96 -3.54 -23.30 -1.23
CA LYS A 96 -4.80 -23.01 -0.54
C LYS A 96 -6.02 -23.18 -1.46
N TYR A 97 -5.86 -22.86 -2.74
CA TYR A 97 -6.91 -22.86 -3.76
C TYR A 97 -6.43 -23.64 -5.00
N PRO A 98 -6.35 -24.99 -4.91
CA PRO A 98 -5.82 -25.82 -6.00
C PRO A 98 -6.66 -25.77 -7.28
N GLY A 99 -7.94 -25.38 -7.20
CA GLY A 99 -8.80 -25.13 -8.36
C GLY A 99 -8.65 -23.75 -8.98
N GLY A 100 -7.67 -22.95 -8.53
CA GLY A 100 -7.38 -21.61 -9.04
C GLY A 100 -8.29 -20.52 -8.49
N LEU A 101 -8.17 -19.32 -9.07
CA LEU A 101 -8.86 -18.08 -8.65
C LEU A 101 -10.37 -18.26 -8.45
N ASN A 102 -11.05 -19.04 -9.29
CA ASN A 102 -12.50 -19.26 -9.20
C ASN A 102 -12.93 -20.08 -7.97
N THR A 103 -11.99 -20.73 -7.29
CA THR A 103 -12.24 -21.51 -6.07
C THR A 103 -11.91 -20.76 -4.78
N THR A 104 -11.56 -19.47 -4.91
CA THR A 104 -11.31 -18.61 -3.75
C THR A 104 -12.58 -18.33 -2.96
N SER A 105 -12.42 -18.14 -1.64
CA SER A 105 -13.51 -17.75 -0.74
C SER A 105 -14.10 -16.39 -1.14
N GLU A 106 -15.38 -16.16 -0.81
CA GLU A 106 -16.03 -14.86 -1.02
C GLU A 106 -15.25 -13.69 -0.39
N MET A 107 -14.78 -13.84 0.85
CA MET A 107 -13.96 -12.81 1.51
C MET A 107 -12.68 -12.46 0.76
N HIS A 108 -12.03 -13.45 0.11
CA HIS A 108 -10.84 -13.21 -0.70
C HIS A 108 -11.17 -12.33 -1.91
N ARG A 109 -12.27 -12.65 -2.61
CA ARG A 109 -12.76 -11.88 -3.76
C ARG A 109 -13.22 -10.47 -3.37
N LEU A 110 -13.92 -10.33 -2.24
CA LEU A 110 -14.34 -9.04 -1.70
C LEU A 110 -13.14 -8.17 -1.33
N HIS A 111 -12.14 -8.74 -0.66
CA HIS A 111 -10.93 -8.01 -0.29
C HIS A 111 -10.17 -7.56 -1.55
N LEU A 112 -10.02 -8.42 -2.56
CA LEU A 112 -9.39 -8.05 -3.82
C LEU A 112 -10.13 -6.89 -4.53
N SER A 113 -11.46 -6.98 -4.62
CA SER A 113 -12.30 -5.93 -5.20
C SER A 113 -12.16 -4.59 -4.45
N HIS A 114 -12.14 -4.65 -3.11
CA HIS A 114 -11.89 -3.50 -2.24
C HIS A 114 -10.52 -2.86 -2.50
N CYS A 115 -9.45 -3.66 -2.58
CA CYS A 115 -8.10 -3.18 -2.85
C CYS A 115 -8.03 -2.43 -4.18
N VAL A 116 -8.60 -2.98 -5.26
CA VAL A 116 -8.62 -2.35 -6.58
C VAL A 116 -9.38 -1.02 -6.52
N TRP A 117 -10.57 -1.01 -5.92
CA TRP A 117 -11.39 0.19 -5.86
C TRP A 117 -10.78 1.29 -4.98
N LEU A 118 -10.22 0.92 -3.82
CA LEU A 118 -9.56 1.87 -2.91
C LEU A 118 -8.33 2.53 -3.57
N LEU A 119 -7.54 1.77 -4.32
CA LEU A 119 -6.41 2.32 -5.07
C LEU A 119 -6.88 3.25 -6.19
N ALA A 120 -7.92 2.86 -6.93
CA ALA A 120 -8.50 3.71 -7.98
C ALA A 120 -9.02 5.04 -7.41
N GLN A 121 -9.74 5.00 -6.28
CA GLN A 121 -10.21 6.21 -5.61
C GLN A 121 -9.07 7.11 -5.14
N ASN A 122 -7.97 6.55 -4.63
CA ASN A 122 -6.81 7.33 -4.21
C ASN A 122 -6.05 7.96 -5.38
N ILE A 123 -5.93 7.25 -6.50
CA ILE A 123 -5.37 7.82 -7.75
C ILE A 123 -6.25 8.98 -8.24
N MET A 124 -7.57 8.80 -8.28
CA MET A 124 -8.50 9.87 -8.68
C MET A 124 -8.50 11.04 -7.70
N CYS A 125 -8.35 10.79 -6.39
CA CYS A 125 -8.29 11.82 -5.35
C CYS A 125 -7.02 12.66 -5.44
N SER A 126 -5.87 12.01 -5.67
CA SER A 126 -4.59 12.71 -5.85
C SER A 126 -4.49 13.42 -7.20
N ALA A 127 -5.15 12.89 -8.23
CA ALA A 127 -5.25 13.46 -9.57
C ALA A 127 -3.93 14.06 -10.08
N ASN A 128 -2.85 13.27 -10.03
CA ASN A 128 -1.52 13.75 -10.42
C ASN A 128 -1.53 14.29 -11.87
N THR A 129 -1.11 15.54 -12.04
CA THR A 129 -1.07 16.27 -13.31
C THR A 129 0.32 16.33 -13.96
N ASP A 130 1.33 15.66 -13.39
CA ASP A 130 2.65 15.54 -14.00
C ASP A 130 2.53 14.88 -15.39
N VAL A 131 3.15 15.49 -16.40
CA VAL A 131 3.01 15.08 -17.81
C VAL A 131 4.24 14.30 -18.26
N TYR A 132 4.03 13.14 -18.87
CA TYR A 132 5.08 12.37 -19.54
C TYR A 132 5.15 12.67 -21.03
N THR A 133 6.36 12.58 -21.58
CA THR A 133 6.63 12.68 -23.03
C THR A 133 6.85 11.30 -23.63
N HIS A 134 7.14 11.24 -24.93
CA HIS A 134 7.57 10.02 -25.61
C HIS A 134 9.03 10.15 -26.06
N ILE A 135 9.75 9.04 -26.06
CA ILE A 135 11.15 8.92 -26.48
C ILE A 135 11.33 7.81 -27.50
N TRP A 136 12.38 7.89 -28.32
CA TRP A 136 12.80 6.79 -29.18
C TRP A 136 13.71 5.84 -28.41
N THR A 137 13.58 4.54 -28.66
CA THR A 137 14.42 3.50 -28.06
C THR A 137 14.89 2.55 -29.14
N ASP A 138 16.07 1.95 -28.99
CA ASP A 138 16.57 0.95 -29.95
C ASP A 138 15.84 -0.41 -29.82
N THR A 139 15.05 -0.59 -28.77
CA THR A 139 14.35 -1.85 -28.46
C THR A 139 12.98 -1.96 -29.13
N LEU A 140 12.33 -0.83 -29.43
CA LEU A 140 10.96 -0.77 -29.94
C LEU A 140 10.89 0.06 -31.22
N ASP A 141 10.05 -0.36 -32.15
CA ASP A 141 9.88 0.24 -33.49
C ASP A 141 8.97 1.49 -33.50
N HIS A 142 8.50 1.94 -32.34
CA HIS A 142 7.63 3.09 -32.17
C HIS A 142 8.06 3.94 -30.96
N ALA A 143 7.65 5.21 -30.96
CA ALA A 143 7.92 6.12 -29.84
C ALA A 143 7.26 5.61 -28.55
N TRP A 144 8.04 5.56 -27.48
CA TRP A 144 7.65 4.94 -26.22
C TRP A 144 7.44 5.96 -25.10
N PRO A 145 6.45 5.81 -24.20
CA PRO A 145 6.25 6.70 -23.07
C PRO A 145 7.47 6.75 -22.12
N ASP A 146 7.93 7.95 -21.78
CA ASP A 146 8.94 8.18 -20.76
C ASP A 146 8.31 8.41 -19.38
N PHE A 147 8.17 7.34 -18.61
CA PHE A 147 7.61 7.41 -17.26
C PHE A 147 8.59 7.95 -16.20
N ASN A 148 9.85 8.27 -16.53
CA ASN A 148 10.84 8.81 -15.60
C ASN A 148 10.72 10.34 -15.46
N ILE A 149 9.52 10.80 -15.11
CA ILE A 149 9.23 12.22 -14.95
C ILE A 149 9.51 12.70 -13.53
N GLN A 150 9.63 14.02 -13.40
CA GLN A 150 9.76 14.65 -12.09
C GLN A 150 8.39 14.66 -11.40
N HIS A 151 8.41 14.29 -10.13
CA HIS A 151 7.23 14.25 -9.27
C HIS A 151 7.51 15.03 -8.00
N GLN A 152 6.52 15.78 -7.52
CA GLN A 152 6.55 16.35 -6.17
C GLN A 152 6.02 15.32 -5.18
N CYS A 153 6.94 14.69 -4.44
CA CYS A 153 6.59 13.64 -3.48
C CYS A 153 6.68 14.17 -2.05
N LYS A 154 5.77 13.69 -1.18
CA LYS A 154 5.99 13.71 0.26
C LYS A 154 7.13 12.73 0.59
N SER A 155 7.90 13.01 1.65
CA SER A 155 8.94 12.07 2.10
C SER A 155 8.29 10.82 2.69
N TYR A 156 8.20 9.75 1.88
CA TYR A 156 7.57 8.49 2.28
C TYR A 156 8.28 7.87 3.48
N ASP A 157 9.61 7.80 3.44
CA ASP A 157 10.42 7.23 4.52
C ASP A 157 10.23 7.99 5.84
N THR A 158 10.13 9.32 5.80
CA THR A 158 9.85 10.12 7.01
C THR A 158 8.51 9.74 7.64
N ILE A 159 7.48 9.52 6.81
CA ILE A 159 6.14 9.15 7.30
C ILE A 159 6.16 7.71 7.83
N LEU A 160 6.86 6.79 7.15
CA LEU A 160 7.01 5.40 7.58
C LEU A 160 7.80 5.27 8.89
N ASP A 161 8.88 6.03 9.04
CA ASP A 161 9.66 6.07 10.28
C ASP A 161 8.89 6.73 11.42
N TRP A 162 8.04 7.72 11.13
CA TRP A 162 7.10 8.23 12.12
C TRP A 162 6.09 7.16 12.53
N GLN A 163 5.49 6.46 11.56
CA GLN A 163 4.52 5.39 11.82
C GLN A 163 5.12 4.30 12.72
N ARG A 164 6.30 3.77 12.37
CA ARG A 164 6.95 2.71 13.15
C ARG A 164 7.21 3.08 14.61
N ARG A 165 7.44 4.37 14.89
CA ARG A 165 7.68 4.90 16.25
C ARG A 165 6.40 5.20 17.03
N ASN A 166 5.28 5.38 16.35
CA ASN A 166 4.01 5.83 16.96
C ASN A 166 2.89 4.79 16.86
N ALA A 167 3.09 3.72 16.10
CA ALA A 167 2.21 2.59 16.01
C ALA A 167 2.05 1.90 17.37
N LEU A 168 0.87 1.36 17.59
CA LEU A 168 0.52 0.53 18.74
C LEU A 168 0.78 -0.93 18.35
N ASP A 169 1.39 -1.68 19.25
CA ASP A 169 1.53 -3.13 19.07
C ASP A 169 0.18 -3.79 19.38
N GLU A 170 -0.34 -4.53 18.40
CA GLU A 170 -1.67 -5.18 18.53
C GLU A 170 -1.65 -6.41 19.46
N ASP A 171 -0.47 -6.79 19.96
CA ASP A 171 -0.21 -8.00 20.75
C ASP A 171 -0.05 -7.74 22.27
N ASP A 172 -0.30 -6.51 22.76
CA ASP A 172 -0.36 -6.15 24.20
C ASP A 172 -1.80 -6.09 24.75
#